data_AF-A0A098DNQ9-F1
#
_entry.id   AF-A0A098DNQ9-F1
#
_cell.length_a   1.000
_cell.length_b   1.000
_cell.length_c   1.000
_cell.angle_alpha   90.00
_cell.angle_beta   90.00
_cell.angle_gamma   90.00
#
_symmetry.space_group_name_H-M   'P 1'
#
loop_
_entity.id
_entity.type
_entity.pdbx_description
1 polymer ?
#
loop_
_entity_poly.entity_id
_entity_poly.type
_entity_poly.pdbx_seq_one_letter_code
_entity_poly.pdbx_strand_id
1 'polypeptide(L)'
;MSSLTQYLYINKTHPDFLLADFAPPLDIMASTSRSASTAQIRPRLSNSPAPRLRIALAFFLLLACLTSTVLARPETLSSSLRHRHRIPAVKRIDLHRRKESSKDEEDDDEIVHSIIPSKTASGSKPTTVSIQRAAKTAASTSTPLPEAFDGNLVAELSVTSDDSNCPAFLNSVLSDPSYETCYPLSMMIQTSRGFFEAQRQLLSIVRVLDATCAANVTYCTDFFDSAARNLTTSENCKSEIESGNSVVKQFLNGLKSYEVMYKATCLQTPQDDMYCYANAVTNTTTAANAYFYYLPYNLTLPGSTNPSCGFCTQETMNIYHAASEDRSQPVALTYEAAARQVNTLCGPDFVNGTLPPEETNVAHAFAPSWIGLTLTLASVALFNAVL
;
A
#
# COMPACT_ATOMS: atom_id res chain seq x y z
N MET A 1 36.52 2.11 -27.50
CA MET A 1 36.28 0.74 -27.01
C MET A 1 34.81 0.73 -26.56
N SER A 2 33.84 0.64 -27.48
CA SER A 2 33.51 -0.49 -28.37
C SER A 2 32.90 -1.63 -27.54
N SER A 3 31.71 -2.18 -27.83
CA SER A 3 30.69 -1.93 -28.87
C SER A 3 29.34 -2.46 -28.30
N LEU A 4 28.12 -2.11 -28.72
CA LEU A 4 27.49 -2.20 -30.05
C LEU A 4 26.21 -1.34 -30.12
N THR A 5 25.79 -1.01 -31.35
CA THR A 5 24.49 -0.36 -31.65
C THR A 5 23.76 -1.18 -32.71
N GLN A 6 22.41 -1.11 -32.71
CA GLN A 6 21.50 -1.56 -33.78
C GLN A 6 21.38 -3.08 -34.02
N TYR A 7 20.15 -3.57 -34.13
CA TYR A 7 19.66 -4.07 -35.42
C TYR A 7 18.13 -3.97 -35.49
N LEU A 8 17.64 -3.17 -36.44
CA LEU A 8 16.27 -3.22 -36.96
C LEU A 8 16.33 -3.96 -38.30
N TYR A 9 15.37 -4.83 -38.57
CA TYR A 9 15.13 -5.27 -39.95
C TYR A 9 13.63 -5.44 -40.21
N ILE A 10 13.21 -4.94 -41.38
CA ILE A 10 11.82 -4.98 -41.86
C ILE A 10 11.76 -6.01 -42.98
N ASN A 11 10.67 -6.76 -43.09
CA ASN A 11 10.22 -7.23 -44.40
C ASN A 11 8.68 -7.18 -44.52
N LYS A 12 8.19 -7.15 -45.76
CA LYS A 12 6.88 -6.57 -46.11
C LYS A 12 6.23 -7.33 -47.27
N THR A 13 5.07 -7.94 -47.04
CA THR A 13 4.25 -8.58 -48.10
C THR A 13 2.75 -8.41 -47.84
N HIS A 14 2.14 -7.50 -48.61
CA HIS A 14 0.74 -7.57 -49.08
C HIS A 14 0.70 -8.47 -50.35
N PRO A 15 -0.44 -8.82 -50.99
CA PRO A 15 -1.77 -8.15 -50.97
C PRO A 15 -2.97 -9.16 -50.83
N ASP A 16 -4.25 -8.93 -51.16
CA ASP A 16 -4.99 -7.81 -51.78
C ASP A 16 -6.52 -7.88 -51.46
N PHE A 17 -7.35 -7.01 -52.08
CA PHE A 17 -8.79 -7.13 -52.44
C PHE A 17 -9.75 -7.95 -51.52
N LEU A 18 -10.89 -7.40 -51.05
CA LEU A 18 -12.05 -7.06 -51.91
C LEU A 18 -13.04 -6.06 -51.25
N LEU A 19 -13.87 -5.41 -52.07
CA LEU A 19 -15.01 -4.58 -51.67
C LEU A 19 -16.34 -5.38 -51.66
N ALA A 20 -17.24 -5.07 -50.73
CA ALA A 20 -18.68 -5.32 -50.87
C ALA A 20 -19.50 -4.40 -49.94
N ASP A 21 -20.45 -3.66 -50.50
CA ASP A 21 -21.52 -3.00 -49.74
C ASP A 21 -22.52 -4.03 -49.17
N PHE A 22 -23.26 -3.67 -48.13
CA PHE A 22 -24.75 -3.69 -48.17
C PHE A 22 -25.37 -2.93 -46.99
N ALA A 23 -26.52 -2.28 -47.24
CA ALA A 23 -27.25 -1.46 -46.27
C ALA A 23 -28.32 -2.26 -45.48
N PRO A 24 -28.76 -1.79 -44.30
CA PRO A 24 -29.74 -2.49 -43.47
C PRO A 24 -31.20 -2.22 -43.86
N PRO A 25 -32.14 -3.14 -43.57
CA PRO A 25 -33.57 -2.88 -43.64
C PRO A 25 -34.14 -2.29 -42.33
N LEU A 26 -35.09 -1.37 -42.48
CA LEU A 26 -36.03 -0.93 -41.44
C LEU A 26 -37.34 -1.69 -41.60
N ASP A 27 -37.91 -2.18 -40.49
CA ASP A 27 -39.35 -2.33 -40.24
C ASP A 27 -39.50 -2.48 -38.71
N ILE A 28 -40.24 -1.64 -37.96
CA ILE A 28 -41.67 -1.31 -38.03
C ILE A 28 -42.57 -2.54 -37.83
N MET A 29 -42.96 -2.77 -36.57
CA MET A 29 -44.37 -3.00 -36.24
C MET A 29 -44.66 -2.70 -34.77
N ALA A 30 -45.68 -1.88 -34.51
CA ALA A 30 -46.24 -1.68 -33.18
C ALA A 30 -47.55 -2.46 -33.06
N SER A 31 -47.78 -3.13 -31.92
CA SER A 31 -49.09 -3.73 -31.62
C SER A 31 -49.51 -3.52 -30.16
N THR A 32 -50.54 -2.69 -30.05
CA THR A 32 -51.33 -2.30 -28.88
C THR A 32 -51.94 -3.44 -28.04
N SER A 33 -52.23 -3.07 -26.78
CA SER A 33 -53.24 -3.66 -25.87
C SER A 33 -52.84 -4.98 -25.14
N ARG A 34 -53.29 -5.24 -23.91
CA ARG A 34 -54.52 -4.78 -23.23
C ARG A 34 -54.32 -4.40 -21.76
N SER A 35 -55.22 -3.56 -21.25
CA SER A 35 -55.45 -3.38 -19.82
C SER A 35 -56.23 -4.56 -19.21
N ALA A 36 -55.91 -4.95 -17.98
CA ALA A 36 -56.77 -5.77 -17.13
C ALA A 36 -56.75 -5.18 -15.71
N SER A 37 -57.89 -4.67 -15.25
CA SER A 37 -58.03 -4.05 -13.92
C SER A 37 -59.01 -4.86 -13.08
N THR A 38 -58.54 -5.44 -11.97
CA THR A 38 -59.35 -6.33 -11.13
C THR A 38 -59.12 -6.06 -9.65
N ALA A 39 -60.14 -5.45 -9.03
CA ALA A 39 -60.53 -5.51 -7.62
C ALA A 39 -59.44 -5.48 -6.51
N GLN A 40 -59.34 -4.35 -5.80
CA GLN A 40 -58.88 -4.35 -4.41
C GLN A 40 -59.86 -5.14 -3.52
N ILE A 41 -59.39 -6.19 -2.86
CA ILE A 41 -60.15 -6.87 -1.80
C ILE A 41 -59.68 -6.33 -0.43
N ARG A 42 -60.54 -5.56 0.23
CA ARG A 42 -60.28 -4.98 1.56
C ARG A 42 -60.51 -6.04 2.65
N PRO A 43 -59.50 -6.50 3.41
CA PRO A 43 -59.70 -7.45 4.49
C PRO A 43 -60.48 -6.79 5.65
N ARG A 44 -61.53 -7.45 6.14
CA ARG A 44 -62.21 -7.06 7.38
C ARG A 44 -61.38 -7.56 8.57
N LEU A 45 -61.00 -6.68 9.49
CA LEU A 45 -60.55 -7.13 10.81
C LEU A 45 -61.75 -7.75 11.54
N SER A 46 -61.61 -9.02 11.93
CA SER A 46 -62.54 -9.69 12.83
C SER A 46 -61.99 -9.61 14.26
N ASN A 47 -62.69 -8.93 15.16
CA ASN A 47 -62.35 -8.86 16.58
C ASN A 47 -63.00 -10.04 17.32
N SER A 48 -62.19 -10.89 17.95
CA SER A 48 -62.66 -11.91 18.90
C SER A 48 -61.58 -12.18 19.97
N PRO A 49 -61.93 -12.45 21.24
CA PRO A 49 -60.99 -12.29 22.36
C PRO A 49 -60.20 -13.57 22.72
N ALA A 50 -58.88 -13.44 22.82
CA ALA A 50 -57.99 -14.48 23.35
C ALA A 50 -56.91 -13.88 24.30
N PRO A 51 -57.27 -13.41 25.50
CA PRO A 51 -56.35 -12.68 26.38
C PRO A 51 -55.15 -13.51 26.85
N ARG A 52 -55.29 -14.84 26.99
CA ARG A 52 -54.23 -15.73 27.49
C ARG A 52 -53.04 -15.86 26.53
N LEU A 53 -53.24 -15.75 25.22
CA LEU A 53 -52.15 -15.86 24.24
C LEU A 53 -51.21 -14.63 24.26
N ARG A 54 -51.77 -13.43 24.48
CA ARG A 54 -50.98 -12.19 24.59
C ARG A 54 -50.12 -12.16 25.85
N ILE A 55 -50.60 -12.73 26.96
CA ILE A 55 -49.82 -12.84 28.20
C ILE A 55 -48.61 -13.78 28.00
N ALA A 56 -48.79 -14.93 27.35
CA ALA A 56 -47.69 -15.85 27.05
C ALA A 56 -46.60 -15.19 26.17
N LEU A 57 -47.00 -14.47 25.12
CA LEU A 57 -46.08 -13.70 24.27
C LEU A 57 -45.34 -12.59 25.05
N ALA A 58 -46.01 -11.88 25.95
CA ALA A 58 -45.38 -10.87 26.79
C ALA A 58 -44.33 -11.47 27.75
N PHE A 59 -44.62 -12.63 28.35
CA PHE A 59 -43.65 -13.35 29.19
C PHE A 59 -42.43 -13.83 28.39
N PHE A 60 -42.62 -14.37 27.17
CA PHE A 60 -41.49 -14.77 26.31
C PHE A 60 -40.62 -13.58 25.89
N LEU A 61 -41.22 -12.43 25.56
CA LEU A 61 -40.46 -11.21 25.24
C LEU A 61 -39.70 -10.66 26.45
N LEU A 62 -40.30 -10.66 27.64
CA LEU A 62 -39.61 -10.27 28.88
C LEU A 62 -38.44 -11.21 29.21
N LEU A 63 -38.58 -12.52 29.00
CA LEU A 63 -37.51 -13.49 29.21
C LEU A 63 -36.34 -13.24 28.24
N ALA A 64 -36.63 -12.95 26.97
CA ALA A 64 -35.63 -12.61 25.97
C ALA A 64 -34.86 -11.34 26.34
N CYS A 65 -35.56 -10.27 26.78
CA CYS A 65 -34.91 -9.04 27.26
C CYS A 65 -34.00 -9.28 28.47
N LEU A 66 -34.39 -10.15 29.41
CA LEU A 66 -33.60 -10.46 30.60
C LEU A 66 -32.33 -11.27 30.29
N THR A 67 -32.31 -12.06 29.20
CA THR A 67 -31.07 -12.70 28.73
C THR A 67 -30.13 -11.74 27.99
N SER A 68 -30.64 -10.63 27.45
CA SER A 68 -29.84 -9.65 26.69
C SER A 68 -28.97 -8.72 27.57
N THR A 69 -29.14 -8.71 28.89
CA THR A 69 -28.40 -7.79 29.79
C THR A 69 -27.02 -8.28 30.25
N VAL A 70 -26.53 -9.43 29.74
CA VAL A 70 -25.21 -9.99 30.09
C VAL A 70 -24.21 -9.92 28.91
N LEU A 71 -24.16 -8.78 28.22
CA LEU A 71 -23.02 -8.42 27.35
C LEU A 71 -22.84 -6.89 27.16
N ALA A 72 -23.32 -6.09 28.12
CA ALA A 72 -23.11 -4.64 28.15
C ALA A 72 -21.88 -4.27 28.99
N ARG A 73 -20.68 -4.68 28.55
CA ARG A 73 -19.42 -4.17 29.12
C ARG A 73 -19.19 -2.76 28.58
N PRO A 74 -18.92 -1.74 29.41
CA PRO A 74 -18.57 -0.41 28.90
C PRO A 74 -17.18 -0.48 28.27
N GLU A 75 -17.12 -0.39 26.95
CA GLU A 75 -15.88 -0.13 26.21
C GLU A 75 -15.28 1.19 26.69
N THR A 76 -14.19 1.11 27.46
CA THR A 76 -13.50 2.29 27.96
C THR A 76 -12.79 2.98 26.82
N LEU A 77 -13.37 4.11 26.39
CA LEU A 77 -12.86 5.08 25.41
C LEU A 77 -11.38 4.87 25.05
N SER A 78 -11.10 4.15 23.96
CA SER A 78 -9.73 3.82 23.54
C SER A 78 -9.00 5.12 23.22
N SER A 79 -8.12 5.53 24.15
CA SER A 79 -7.43 6.80 24.07
C SER A 79 -6.37 6.71 22.98
N SER A 80 -6.45 7.61 22.00
CA SER A 80 -5.49 7.74 20.90
C SER A 80 -4.06 7.67 21.45
N LEU A 81 -3.38 6.53 21.22
CA LEU A 81 -2.04 6.25 21.72
C LEU A 81 -1.00 6.99 20.88
N ARG A 82 -1.10 8.32 20.93
CA ARG A 82 -0.14 9.27 20.38
C ARG A 82 1.18 9.06 21.11
N HIS A 83 2.00 8.15 20.56
CA HIS A 83 3.29 7.69 21.10
C HIS A 83 4.35 8.80 21.06
N ARG A 84 4.12 9.83 21.87
CA ARG A 84 4.93 11.03 21.98
C ARG A 84 6.20 10.68 22.74
N HIS A 85 7.17 10.10 22.02
CA HIS A 85 8.48 9.75 22.54
C HIS A 85 9.13 10.97 23.21
N ARG A 86 9.05 11.00 24.54
CA ARG A 86 9.59 12.08 25.37
C ARG A 86 11.08 11.85 25.53
N ILE A 87 11.86 12.25 24.53
CA ILE A 87 13.32 12.17 24.50
C ILE A 87 13.88 12.68 25.85
N PRO A 88 14.57 11.84 26.64
CA PRO A 88 15.30 12.31 27.80
C PRO A 88 16.45 13.21 27.35
N ALA A 89 16.57 14.40 27.92
CA ALA A 89 17.65 15.33 27.57
C ALA A 89 19.00 14.79 28.06
N VAL A 90 19.73 14.10 27.18
CA VAL A 90 21.09 13.63 27.45
C VAL A 90 21.99 14.85 27.65
N LYS A 91 22.65 14.93 28.81
CA LYS A 91 23.60 16.00 29.13
C LYS A 91 24.70 16.05 28.07
N ARG A 92 24.97 17.23 27.53
CA ARG A 92 26.26 17.52 26.89
C ARG A 92 27.36 17.32 27.94
N ILE A 93 28.29 16.41 27.67
CA ILE A 93 29.53 16.28 28.42
C ILE A 93 30.59 17.06 27.65
N ASP A 94 30.96 18.24 28.17
CA ASP A 94 32.04 19.04 27.61
C ASP A 94 33.39 18.38 27.96
N LEU A 95 33.92 17.60 27.03
CA LEU A 95 35.17 16.86 27.23
C LEU A 95 36.37 17.78 26.95
N HIS A 96 37.00 18.26 28.03
CA HIS A 96 38.02 19.30 27.97
C HIS A 96 39.26 18.91 27.13
N ARG A 97 39.62 19.80 26.20
CA ARG A 97 40.84 19.75 25.40
C ARG A 97 42.08 19.94 26.28
N ARG A 98 42.75 18.84 26.66
CA ARG A 98 44.08 18.90 27.30
C ARG A 98 45.13 19.39 26.30
N LYS A 99 46.08 20.21 26.76
CA LYS A 99 47.15 20.80 25.94
C LYS A 99 48.44 20.93 26.77
N GLU A 100 49.39 20.06 26.48
CA GLU A 100 50.82 20.09 26.82
C GLU A 100 51.48 19.09 25.84
N SER A 101 52.62 19.32 25.18
CA SER A 101 53.93 19.84 25.65
C SER A 101 54.61 18.81 26.57
N SER A 102 55.89 18.45 26.42
CA SER A 102 56.96 19.08 25.63
C SER A 102 58.11 18.10 25.32
N LYS A 103 58.84 18.37 24.24
CA LYS A 103 60.24 18.00 23.94
C LYS A 103 60.63 16.52 23.78
N ASP A 104 61.61 16.15 22.95
CA ASP A 104 61.92 16.55 21.53
C ASP A 104 62.50 15.28 20.84
N GLU A 105 63.79 15.00 20.54
CA GLU A 105 65.07 15.75 20.35
C GLU A 105 66.09 14.76 19.67
N GLU A 106 66.86 15.18 18.65
CA GLU A 106 68.09 14.55 18.03
C GLU A 106 67.94 13.17 17.26
N ASP A 107 68.58 12.87 16.11
CA ASP A 107 69.61 13.55 15.27
C ASP A 107 69.56 13.17 13.75
N ASP A 108 70.07 14.09 12.90
CA ASP A 108 70.82 13.97 11.61
C ASP A 108 70.29 13.16 10.37
N ASP A 109 70.59 13.49 9.10
CA ASP A 109 71.55 14.48 8.54
C ASP A 109 71.18 15.07 7.13
N GLU A 110 71.89 16.16 6.75
CA GLU A 110 72.26 16.77 5.43
C GLU A 110 71.75 16.24 4.04
N ILE A 111 71.56 16.99 2.92
CA ILE A 111 71.58 18.43 2.50
C ILE A 111 70.51 18.60 1.35
N VAL A 112 69.93 19.75 0.95
CA VAL A 112 70.48 20.90 0.16
C VAL A 112 69.48 22.09 0.16
N HIS A 113 69.92 23.29 0.57
CA HIS A 113 69.47 24.68 0.23
C HIS A 113 67.94 24.94 0.02
N SER A 114 67.18 25.75 0.81
CA SER A 114 67.39 27.12 1.36
C SER A 114 67.51 28.21 0.25
N ILE A 115 66.83 29.37 0.20
CA ILE A 115 66.23 30.33 1.18
C ILE A 115 64.93 30.93 0.52
N ILE A 116 63.68 30.86 1.07
CA ILE A 116 63.02 31.65 2.16
C ILE A 116 62.74 33.14 1.76
N PRO A 117 61.66 33.86 2.18
CA PRO A 117 60.36 33.51 2.81
C PRO A 117 59.09 34.13 2.14
N SER A 118 57.89 33.72 2.58
CA SER A 118 56.87 34.66 3.13
C SER A 118 55.69 33.95 3.82
N LYS A 119 55.17 34.55 4.91
CA LYS A 119 53.99 34.08 5.65
C LYS A 119 52.75 34.89 5.26
N THR A 120 51.62 34.22 5.04
CA THR A 120 50.29 34.73 5.40
C THR A 120 49.44 33.57 5.88
N ALA A 121 48.93 33.64 7.11
CA ALA A 121 47.92 32.71 7.60
C ALA A 121 46.52 33.28 7.34
N SER A 122 45.60 32.46 6.86
CA SER A 122 44.16 32.75 6.88
C SER A 122 43.41 31.47 7.25
N GLY A 123 42.60 31.53 8.30
CA GLY A 123 41.99 30.35 8.91
C GLY A 123 40.73 29.91 8.17
N SER A 124 40.70 28.65 7.73
CA SER A 124 39.47 28.00 7.26
C SER A 124 38.43 27.95 8.38
N LYS A 125 37.42 28.83 8.31
CA LYS A 125 36.20 28.70 9.10
C LYS A 125 35.42 27.46 8.64
N PRO A 126 34.69 26.77 9.53
CA PRO A 126 33.81 25.69 9.10
C PRO A 126 32.71 26.26 8.20
N THR A 127 32.56 25.71 6.99
CA THR A 127 31.51 26.10 6.05
C THR A 127 30.18 25.52 6.53
N THR A 128 29.42 26.29 7.31
CA THR A 128 28.04 25.95 7.65
C THR A 128 27.21 25.91 6.36
N VAL A 129 26.78 24.71 5.95
CA VAL A 129 25.87 24.54 4.81
C VAL A 129 24.45 24.91 5.24
N SER A 130 24.22 26.20 5.38
CA SER A 130 22.87 26.76 5.50
C SER A 130 22.18 26.60 4.15
N ILE A 131 21.15 25.76 4.07
CA ILE A 131 20.29 25.64 2.88
C ILE A 131 19.44 26.92 2.78
N GLN A 132 20.05 28.00 2.30
CA GLN A 132 19.30 29.19 1.91
C GLN A 132 18.45 28.85 0.70
N ARG A 133 17.17 29.23 0.77
CA ARG A 133 16.16 29.06 -0.28
C ARG A 133 16.46 29.97 -1.47
N ALA A 134 17.54 29.67 -2.20
CA ALA A 134 17.98 30.38 -3.39
C ALA A 134 16.99 30.10 -4.53
N ALA A 135 15.91 30.88 -4.56
CA ALA A 135 14.95 30.93 -5.66
C ALA A 135 15.60 31.55 -6.91
N LYS A 136 16.56 30.83 -7.51
CA LYS A 136 16.85 30.96 -8.94
C LYS A 136 15.54 30.67 -9.66
N THR A 137 15.17 31.53 -10.60
CA THR A 137 13.94 31.42 -11.40
C THR A 137 13.97 30.13 -12.23
N ALA A 138 13.50 29.03 -11.65
CA ALA A 138 13.13 27.85 -12.41
C ALA A 138 12.00 28.27 -13.35
N ALA A 139 12.19 28.07 -14.66
CA ALA A 139 11.08 28.14 -15.59
C ALA A 139 10.01 27.15 -15.10
N SER A 140 8.76 27.62 -14.98
CA SER A 140 7.66 26.82 -14.44
C SER A 140 7.13 25.83 -15.48
N THR A 141 8.00 24.95 -15.98
CA THR A 141 7.58 23.64 -16.47
C THR A 141 7.13 22.84 -15.26
N SER A 142 5.87 23.06 -14.86
CA SER A 142 5.12 22.09 -14.07
C SER A 142 4.88 20.89 -14.97
N THR A 143 5.89 20.01 -15.07
CA THR A 143 5.69 18.65 -15.55
C THR A 143 4.48 18.08 -14.80
N PRO A 144 3.47 17.51 -15.50
CA PRO A 144 2.31 16.96 -14.81
C PRO A 144 2.75 15.90 -13.80
N LEU A 145 1.95 15.72 -12.77
CA LEU A 145 2.12 14.58 -11.87
C LEU A 145 1.99 13.29 -12.70
N PRO A 146 2.84 12.28 -12.47
CA PRO A 146 2.73 11.01 -13.16
C PRO A 146 1.43 10.28 -12.81
N GLU A 147 0.96 9.46 -13.74
CA GLU A 147 -0.20 8.58 -13.60
C GLU A 147 0.26 7.12 -13.74
N ALA A 148 -0.45 6.17 -13.13
CA ALA A 148 -0.15 4.75 -13.31
C ALA A 148 -0.64 4.27 -14.68
N PHE A 149 0.07 3.32 -15.30
CA PHE A 149 -0.22 2.84 -16.65
C PHE A 149 -0.30 3.96 -17.71
N ASP A 150 0.58 4.97 -17.61
CA ASP A 150 0.72 6.09 -18.56
C ASP A 150 1.22 5.71 -19.97
N GLY A 151 1.29 4.40 -20.25
CA GLY A 151 1.40 3.82 -21.57
C GLY A 151 0.03 3.62 -22.24
N ASN A 152 -0.11 2.52 -22.99
CA ASN A 152 -1.41 2.14 -23.56
C ASN A 152 -1.86 0.84 -22.90
N LEU A 153 -2.58 0.96 -21.79
CA LEU A 153 -3.09 -0.15 -20.99
C LEU A 153 -3.78 -1.24 -21.84
N VAL A 154 -4.56 -0.84 -22.85
CA VAL A 154 -5.28 -1.78 -23.72
C VAL A 154 -4.32 -2.58 -24.63
N ALA A 155 -3.25 -1.95 -25.12
CA ALA A 155 -2.20 -2.65 -25.87
C ALA A 155 -1.32 -3.51 -24.97
N GLU A 156 -1.09 -3.09 -23.71
CA GLU A 156 -0.27 -3.82 -22.74
C GLU A 156 -0.97 -5.07 -22.21
N LEU A 157 -2.29 -5.01 -21.93
CA LEU A 157 -3.04 -6.17 -21.44
C LEU A 157 -3.03 -7.38 -22.39
N SER A 158 -2.79 -7.18 -23.69
CA SER A 158 -2.67 -8.26 -24.68
C SER A 158 -3.86 -9.24 -24.67
N VAL A 159 -5.09 -8.71 -24.55
CA VAL A 159 -6.31 -9.53 -24.40
C VAL A 159 -6.58 -10.32 -25.68
N THR A 160 -6.61 -11.65 -25.57
CA THR A 160 -6.80 -12.59 -26.69
C THR A 160 -8.26 -12.99 -26.92
N SER A 161 -9.20 -12.24 -26.35
CA SER A 161 -10.63 -12.62 -26.27
C SER A 161 -11.51 -11.37 -26.26
N ASP A 162 -12.27 -11.17 -27.33
CA ASP A 162 -13.15 -9.99 -27.51
C ASP A 162 -14.27 -9.89 -26.45
N ASP A 163 -14.58 -10.98 -25.75
CA ASP A 163 -15.59 -11.07 -24.68
C ASP A 163 -15.08 -10.67 -23.28
N SER A 164 -13.84 -10.20 -23.12
CA SER A 164 -13.30 -9.86 -21.78
C SER A 164 -13.74 -8.48 -21.29
N ASN A 165 -14.42 -8.45 -20.15
CA ASN A 165 -14.72 -7.23 -19.40
C ASN A 165 -13.51 -6.62 -18.69
N CYS A 166 -12.38 -7.35 -18.59
CA CYS A 166 -11.27 -6.94 -17.73
C CYS A 166 -10.72 -5.54 -18.07
N PRO A 167 -10.45 -5.17 -19.35
CA PRO A 167 -10.04 -3.81 -19.69
C PRO A 167 -11.05 -2.75 -19.26
N ALA A 168 -12.36 -3.02 -19.34
CA ALA A 168 -13.39 -2.08 -18.92
C ALA A 168 -13.37 -1.88 -17.40
N PHE A 169 -13.21 -2.96 -16.62
CA PHE A 169 -13.07 -2.88 -15.17
C PHE A 169 -11.82 -2.08 -14.77
N LEU A 170 -10.65 -2.39 -15.33
CA LEU A 170 -9.40 -1.69 -14.98
C LEU A 170 -9.46 -0.19 -15.33
N ASN A 171 -9.98 0.16 -16.51
CA ASN A 171 -10.19 1.57 -16.88
C ASN A 171 -11.21 2.26 -15.95
N SER A 172 -12.25 1.56 -15.48
CA SER A 172 -13.22 2.12 -14.52
C SER A 172 -12.58 2.45 -13.17
N VAL A 173 -11.65 1.62 -12.68
CA VAL A 173 -10.90 1.89 -11.44
C VAL A 173 -9.92 3.06 -11.63
N LEU A 174 -9.22 3.15 -12.75
CA LEU A 174 -8.32 4.28 -13.04
C LEU A 174 -9.07 5.61 -13.25
N SER A 175 -10.34 5.55 -13.71
CA SER A 175 -11.18 6.72 -13.97
C SER A 175 -12.07 7.14 -12.79
N ASP A 176 -11.98 6.45 -11.65
CA ASP A 176 -12.77 6.77 -10.46
C ASP A 176 -12.19 8.02 -9.76
N PRO A 177 -12.99 9.02 -9.37
CA PRO A 177 -12.50 10.18 -8.61
C PRO A 177 -11.79 9.82 -7.30
N SER A 178 -12.10 8.67 -6.70
CA SER A 178 -11.39 8.11 -5.55
C SER A 178 -9.94 7.79 -5.90
N TYR A 179 -9.68 7.27 -7.11
CA TYR A 179 -8.34 6.96 -7.60
C TYR A 179 -7.47 8.22 -7.73
N GLU A 180 -8.01 9.27 -8.37
CA GLU A 180 -7.34 10.58 -8.48
C GLU A 180 -7.07 11.17 -7.08
N THR A 181 -8.08 11.16 -6.20
CA THR A 181 -7.99 11.70 -4.83
C THR A 181 -6.97 10.96 -3.96
N CYS A 182 -6.79 9.65 -4.18
CA CYS A 182 -5.88 8.81 -3.41
C CYS A 182 -4.48 8.68 -4.00
N TYR A 183 -4.28 9.13 -5.25
CA TYR A 183 -3.01 9.26 -5.96
C TYR A 183 -1.99 8.12 -5.66
N PRO A 184 -2.32 6.85 -5.99
CA PRO A 184 -1.64 5.69 -5.43
C PRO A 184 -0.25 5.45 -6.04
N LEU A 185 0.79 5.84 -5.32
CA LEU A 185 2.18 5.45 -5.62
C LEU A 185 2.32 3.92 -5.77
N SER A 186 1.52 3.15 -5.02
CA SER A 186 1.50 1.69 -5.11
C SER A 186 1.16 1.15 -6.50
N MET A 187 0.42 1.91 -7.31
CA MET A 187 0.12 1.57 -8.70
C MET A 187 1.21 2.09 -9.64
N MET A 188 1.78 3.26 -9.36
CA MET A 188 2.78 3.91 -10.23
C MET A 188 4.16 3.24 -10.23
N ILE A 189 4.64 2.73 -9.08
CA ILE A 189 6.03 2.28 -8.90
C ILE A 189 6.48 1.13 -9.83
N GLN A 190 5.56 0.40 -10.45
CA GLN A 190 5.88 -0.62 -11.46
C GLN A 190 5.44 -0.28 -12.89
N THR A 191 4.61 0.76 -13.08
CA THR A 191 3.78 0.93 -14.29
C THR A 191 3.89 2.31 -14.94
N SER A 192 4.39 3.31 -14.22
CA SER A 192 4.38 4.71 -14.66
C SER A 192 5.75 5.17 -15.16
N ARG A 193 5.82 5.54 -16.43
CA ARG A 193 7.02 6.08 -17.08
C ARG A 193 7.35 7.46 -16.54
N GLY A 194 6.35 8.30 -16.29
CA GLY A 194 6.50 9.59 -15.62
C GLY A 194 7.07 9.44 -14.21
N PHE A 195 6.65 8.42 -13.46
CA PHE A 195 7.21 8.11 -12.14
C PHE A 195 8.68 7.67 -12.25
N PHE A 196 9.01 6.82 -13.24
CA PHE A 196 10.38 6.38 -13.50
C PHE A 196 11.34 7.50 -13.95
N GLU A 197 10.82 8.63 -14.45
CA GLU A 197 11.56 9.88 -14.65
C GLU A 197 11.59 10.74 -13.38
N ALA A 198 10.47 10.85 -12.64
CA ALA A 198 10.37 11.65 -11.41
C ALA A 198 11.35 11.17 -10.32
N GLN A 199 11.51 9.86 -10.14
CA GLN A 199 12.46 9.27 -9.18
C GLN A 199 13.93 9.66 -9.43
N ARG A 200 14.28 10.16 -10.64
CA ARG A 200 15.65 10.58 -10.98
C ARG A 200 16.02 11.96 -10.42
N GLN A 201 15.06 12.69 -9.86
CA GLN A 201 15.26 14.06 -9.38
C GLN A 201 14.54 14.28 -8.04
N LEU A 202 15.30 14.66 -7.00
CA LEU A 202 14.78 14.79 -5.63
C LEU A 202 13.53 15.69 -5.54
N LEU A 203 13.53 16.87 -6.17
CA LEU A 203 12.38 17.77 -6.15
C LEU A 203 11.17 17.25 -6.95
N SER A 204 11.38 16.33 -7.89
CA SER A 204 10.31 15.75 -8.69
C SER A 204 9.65 14.60 -7.94
N ILE A 205 10.42 13.69 -7.34
CA ILE A 205 9.85 12.61 -6.52
C ILE A 205 9.24 13.11 -5.21
N VAL A 206 9.79 14.17 -4.59
CA VAL A 206 9.16 14.80 -3.41
C VAL A 206 7.77 15.33 -3.76
N ARG A 207 7.54 15.95 -4.93
CA ARG A 207 6.19 16.38 -5.34
C ARG A 207 5.18 15.22 -5.51
N VAL A 208 5.65 14.07 -6.00
CA VAL A 208 4.82 12.85 -6.11
C VAL A 208 4.45 12.33 -4.72
N LEU A 209 5.39 12.38 -3.78
CA LEU A 209 5.15 11.99 -2.39
C LEU A 209 4.26 12.99 -1.65
N ASP A 210 4.46 14.30 -1.82
CA ASP A 210 3.59 15.35 -1.28
C ASP A 210 2.12 15.15 -1.70
N ALA A 211 1.88 14.74 -2.95
CA ALA A 211 0.55 14.40 -3.45
C ALA A 211 0.03 13.06 -2.86
N THR A 212 0.85 12.00 -2.87
CA THR A 212 0.48 10.68 -2.33
C THR A 212 0.10 10.77 -0.85
N CYS A 213 0.92 11.47 -0.07
CA CYS A 213 0.85 11.53 1.39
C CYS A 213 -0.13 12.59 1.92
N ALA A 214 -0.85 13.28 1.03
CA ALA A 214 -1.99 14.12 1.37
C ALA A 214 -3.32 13.33 1.44
N ALA A 215 -3.34 12.10 0.92
CA ALA A 215 -4.55 11.27 0.84
C ALA A 215 -5.05 10.78 2.21
N ASN A 216 -6.36 10.55 2.33
CA ASN A 216 -6.93 9.90 3.50
C ASN A 216 -6.70 8.39 3.42
N VAL A 217 -5.59 7.91 3.99
CA VAL A 217 -5.15 6.51 3.90
C VAL A 217 -6.26 5.50 4.18
N THR A 218 -7.11 5.67 5.20
CA THR A 218 -8.18 4.71 5.53
C THR A 218 -9.22 4.61 4.43
N TYR A 219 -9.78 5.74 3.98
CA TYR A 219 -10.75 5.79 2.87
C TYR A 219 -10.17 5.21 1.57
N CYS A 220 -8.89 5.48 1.31
CA CYS A 220 -8.20 4.98 0.13
C CYS A 220 -7.93 3.47 0.21
N THR A 221 -7.54 2.93 1.37
CA THR A 221 -7.43 1.48 1.58
C THR A 221 -8.77 0.78 1.37
N ASP A 222 -9.86 1.30 1.95
CA ASP A 222 -11.21 0.75 1.75
C ASP A 222 -11.58 0.68 0.25
N PHE A 223 -11.26 1.73 -0.52
CA PHE A 223 -11.46 1.79 -1.97
C PHE A 223 -10.59 0.75 -2.71
N PHE A 224 -9.28 0.73 -2.47
CA PHE A 224 -8.36 -0.18 -3.19
C PHE A 224 -8.57 -1.65 -2.83
N ASP A 225 -8.91 -1.98 -1.58
CA ASP A 225 -9.28 -3.34 -1.20
C ASP A 225 -10.62 -3.75 -1.80
N SER A 226 -11.58 -2.83 -1.93
CA SER A 226 -12.83 -3.08 -2.65
C SER A 226 -12.57 -3.37 -4.14
N ALA A 227 -11.76 -2.53 -4.78
CA ALA A 227 -11.31 -2.74 -6.16
C ALA A 227 -10.56 -4.07 -6.33
N ALA A 228 -9.65 -4.42 -5.40
CA ALA A 228 -8.88 -5.67 -5.45
C ALA A 228 -9.79 -6.90 -5.34
N ARG A 229 -10.79 -6.87 -4.44
CA ARG A 229 -11.81 -7.92 -4.32
C ARG A 229 -12.60 -8.06 -5.62
N ASN A 230 -13.12 -6.96 -6.17
CA ASN A 230 -13.91 -6.94 -7.39
C ASN A 230 -13.12 -7.41 -8.63
N LEU A 231 -11.83 -7.07 -8.73
CA LEU A 231 -10.94 -7.51 -9.81
C LEU A 231 -10.88 -9.05 -9.90
N THR A 232 -10.92 -9.75 -8.76
CA THR A 232 -10.84 -11.22 -8.69
C THR A 232 -12.14 -11.97 -9.02
N THR A 233 -13.24 -11.28 -9.36
CA THR A 233 -14.51 -11.94 -9.69
C THR A 233 -14.60 -12.34 -11.16
N SER A 234 -15.47 -13.33 -11.44
CA SER A 234 -15.69 -13.92 -12.78
C SER A 234 -16.17 -12.92 -13.83
N GLU A 235 -16.75 -11.82 -13.41
CA GLU A 235 -17.37 -10.80 -14.25
C GLU A 235 -16.36 -9.74 -14.71
N ASN A 236 -15.18 -9.69 -14.08
CA ASN A 236 -14.14 -8.68 -14.27
C ASN A 236 -12.85 -9.26 -14.87
N CYS A 237 -11.88 -9.66 -14.05
CA CYS A 237 -10.51 -10.01 -14.48
C CYS A 237 -10.02 -11.40 -14.01
N LYS A 238 -10.91 -12.25 -13.48
CA LYS A 238 -10.53 -13.57 -12.94
C LYS A 238 -9.85 -14.47 -13.97
N SER A 239 -10.39 -14.53 -15.20
CA SER A 239 -9.85 -15.36 -16.29
C SER A 239 -8.40 -15.00 -16.59
N GLU A 240 -8.08 -13.70 -16.59
CA GLU A 240 -6.76 -13.15 -16.86
C GLU A 240 -5.79 -13.40 -15.71
N ILE A 241 -6.25 -13.33 -14.44
CA ILE A 241 -5.45 -13.73 -13.27
C ILE A 241 -5.07 -15.22 -13.36
N GLU A 242 -6.05 -16.09 -13.62
CA GLU A 242 -5.88 -17.54 -13.70
C GLU A 242 -5.00 -17.93 -14.91
N SER A 243 -5.19 -17.27 -16.06
CA SER A 243 -4.36 -17.41 -17.27
C SER A 243 -2.94 -16.82 -17.12
N GLY A 244 -2.67 -16.09 -16.04
CA GLY A 244 -1.32 -15.62 -15.72
C GLY A 244 -0.94 -14.22 -16.21
N ASN A 245 -1.89 -13.42 -16.69
CA ASN A 245 -1.65 -12.10 -17.26
C ASN A 245 -0.85 -11.19 -16.31
N SER A 246 0.30 -10.69 -16.78
CA SER A 246 1.24 -9.89 -15.99
C SER A 246 0.69 -8.53 -15.60
N VAL A 247 0.00 -7.84 -16.51
CA VAL A 247 -0.55 -6.49 -16.29
C VAL A 247 -1.68 -6.55 -15.26
N VAL A 248 -2.58 -7.51 -15.39
CA VAL A 248 -3.68 -7.73 -14.42
C VAL A 248 -3.14 -8.10 -13.02
N LYS A 249 -2.06 -8.89 -12.96
CA LYS A 249 -1.40 -9.23 -11.68
C LYS A 249 -0.64 -8.05 -11.07
N GLN A 250 0.01 -7.21 -11.87
CA GLN A 250 0.63 -5.96 -11.40
C GLN A 250 -0.43 -4.99 -10.85
N PHE A 251 -1.56 -4.85 -11.54
CA PHE A 251 -2.70 -4.04 -11.09
C PHE A 251 -3.22 -4.56 -9.74
N LEU A 252 -3.53 -5.85 -9.62
CA LEU A 252 -4.00 -6.46 -8.36
C LEU A 252 -2.99 -6.28 -7.20
N ASN A 253 -1.69 -6.44 -7.47
CA ASN A 253 -0.65 -6.21 -6.46
C ASN A 253 -0.58 -4.73 -6.04
N GLY A 254 -0.67 -3.79 -6.98
CA GLY A 254 -0.66 -2.34 -6.71
C GLY A 254 -1.88 -1.87 -5.90
N LEU A 255 -3.04 -2.48 -6.12
CA LEU A 255 -4.25 -2.27 -5.29
C LEU A 255 -4.01 -2.76 -3.86
N LYS A 256 -3.72 -4.08 -3.69
CA LYS A 256 -3.49 -4.71 -2.38
C LYS A 256 -2.40 -4.01 -1.56
N SER A 257 -1.33 -3.58 -2.22
CA SER A 257 -0.16 -2.98 -1.58
C SER A 257 -0.35 -1.51 -1.21
N TYR A 258 -1.52 -0.90 -1.45
CA TYR A 258 -1.73 0.53 -1.22
C TYR A 258 -1.34 0.98 0.19
N GLU A 259 -1.90 0.39 1.25
CA GLU A 259 -1.69 0.89 2.61
C GLU A 259 -0.24 0.73 3.07
N VAL A 260 0.37 -0.42 2.78
CA VAL A 260 1.76 -0.72 3.13
C VAL A 260 2.74 0.17 2.37
N MET A 261 2.47 0.49 1.10
CA MET A 261 3.28 1.40 0.31
C MET A 261 3.07 2.87 0.68
N TYR A 262 1.83 3.28 1.01
CA TYR A 262 1.55 4.59 1.60
C TYR A 262 2.38 4.76 2.88
N LYS A 263 2.24 3.85 3.84
CA LYS A 263 3.00 3.87 5.11
C LYS A 263 4.50 3.93 4.87
N ALA A 264 5.04 3.08 3.99
CA ALA A 264 6.48 2.99 3.74
C ALA A 264 7.06 4.19 2.99
N THR A 265 6.34 4.75 2.00
CA THR A 265 6.87 5.86 1.18
C THR A 265 6.61 7.24 1.78
N CYS A 266 5.55 7.40 2.56
CA CYS A 266 5.28 8.59 3.37
C CYS A 266 6.10 8.64 4.68
N LEU A 267 6.94 7.62 4.96
CA LEU A 267 7.89 7.65 6.06
C LEU A 267 8.92 8.77 5.86
N GLN A 268 8.99 9.69 6.83
CA GLN A 268 9.93 10.82 6.86
C GLN A 268 10.95 10.68 8.00
N THR A 269 12.15 11.22 7.82
CA THR A 269 13.21 11.27 8.85
C THR A 269 12.90 12.33 9.92
N PRO A 270 12.84 11.99 11.22
CA PRO A 270 12.50 12.93 12.31
C PRO A 270 13.48 14.10 12.57
N GLN A 271 14.50 14.27 11.73
CA GLN A 271 15.56 15.27 11.87
C GLN A 271 15.41 16.44 10.89
N ASP A 272 14.85 16.18 9.71
CA ASP A 272 14.80 17.08 8.55
C ASP A 272 13.55 16.87 7.66
N ASP A 273 12.59 16.06 8.11
CA ASP A 273 11.30 15.74 7.46
C ASP A 273 11.43 15.19 6.02
N MET A 274 12.60 14.61 5.68
CA MET A 274 12.88 14.09 4.35
C MET A 274 12.29 12.68 4.16
N TYR A 275 11.56 12.46 3.07
CA TYR A 275 11.00 11.15 2.77
C TYR A 275 12.09 10.08 2.56
N CYS A 276 11.99 8.98 3.29
CA CYS A 276 12.89 7.85 3.21
C CYS A 276 12.92 7.23 1.80
N TYR A 277 11.78 7.19 1.10
CA TYR A 277 11.71 6.74 -0.29
C TYR A 277 12.46 7.67 -1.26
N ALA A 278 12.30 8.98 -1.11
CA ALA A 278 12.97 9.97 -1.95
C ALA A 278 14.50 9.84 -1.84
N ASN A 279 15.03 9.67 -0.63
CA ASN A 279 16.44 9.36 -0.42
C ASN A 279 16.82 7.99 -1.02
N ALA A 280 16.01 6.94 -0.83
CA ALA A 280 16.30 5.60 -1.34
C ALA A 280 16.46 5.52 -2.88
N VAL A 281 15.68 6.30 -3.64
CA VAL A 281 15.75 6.31 -5.12
C VAL A 281 16.69 7.35 -5.72
N THR A 282 17.02 8.43 -5.00
CA THR A 282 17.92 9.50 -5.51
C THR A 282 19.37 9.39 -5.01
N ASN A 283 19.63 8.70 -3.90
CA ASN A 283 20.96 8.58 -3.32
C ASN A 283 21.77 7.45 -3.97
N THR A 284 22.63 7.83 -4.91
CA THR A 284 23.50 6.91 -5.66
C THR A 284 24.49 6.13 -4.80
N THR A 285 24.77 6.57 -3.57
CA THR A 285 25.66 5.84 -2.63
C THR A 285 24.92 4.70 -1.91
N THR A 286 23.59 4.79 -1.79
CA THR A 286 22.76 3.82 -1.07
C THR A 286 21.62 3.27 -1.94
N ALA A 287 21.83 3.18 -3.26
CA ALA A 287 20.80 2.83 -4.24
C ALA A 287 20.13 1.45 -3.99
N ALA A 288 20.81 0.54 -3.29
CA ALA A 288 20.24 -0.73 -2.84
C ALA A 288 19.02 -0.58 -1.92
N ASN A 289 18.85 0.57 -1.25
CA ASN A 289 17.67 0.89 -0.46
C ASN A 289 16.38 0.91 -1.29
N ALA A 290 16.45 1.18 -2.60
CA ALA A 290 15.29 1.17 -3.48
C ALA A 290 14.64 -0.22 -3.59
N TYR A 291 15.41 -1.32 -3.45
CA TYR A 291 14.88 -2.68 -3.56
C TYR A 291 13.87 -3.04 -2.46
N PHE A 292 13.92 -2.38 -1.31
CA PHE A 292 12.97 -2.60 -0.22
C PHE A 292 11.54 -2.24 -0.60
N TYR A 293 11.36 -1.24 -1.46
CA TYR A 293 10.05 -0.77 -1.91
C TYR A 293 9.40 -1.67 -2.96
N TYR A 294 10.06 -2.78 -3.32
CA TYR A 294 9.50 -3.85 -4.14
C TYR A 294 9.07 -5.08 -3.31
N LEU A 295 9.41 -5.15 -2.02
CA LEU A 295 9.01 -6.26 -1.14
C LEU A 295 7.48 -6.46 -1.06
N PRO A 296 6.64 -5.41 -1.01
CA PRO A 296 5.18 -5.57 -1.04
C PRO A 296 4.61 -6.18 -2.32
N TYR A 297 5.38 -6.25 -3.41
CA TYR A 297 4.96 -6.81 -4.71
C TYR A 297 5.34 -8.28 -4.89
N ASN A 298 5.69 -8.97 -3.79
CA ASN A 298 6.27 -10.31 -3.81
C ASN A 298 7.60 -10.40 -4.61
N LEU A 299 8.41 -9.34 -4.57
CA LEU A 299 9.75 -9.33 -5.14
C LEU A 299 10.78 -9.35 -4.00
N THR A 300 11.56 -10.43 -3.91
CA THR A 300 12.59 -10.60 -2.88
C THR A 300 13.78 -9.67 -3.09
N LEU A 301 14.50 -9.33 -2.00
CA LEU A 301 15.75 -8.59 -2.11
C LEU A 301 16.78 -9.38 -2.94
N PRO A 302 17.46 -8.74 -3.92
CA PRO A 302 18.64 -9.33 -4.55
C PRO A 302 19.72 -9.67 -3.54
N GLY A 303 20.45 -10.77 -3.73
CA GLY A 303 21.55 -11.17 -2.84
C GLY A 303 22.72 -10.17 -2.79
N SER A 304 22.79 -9.24 -3.74
CA SER A 304 23.73 -8.10 -3.78
C SER A 304 23.23 -6.83 -3.07
N THR A 305 22.04 -6.86 -2.45
CA THR A 305 21.48 -5.72 -1.70
C THR A 305 22.33 -5.42 -0.48
N ASN A 306 22.96 -4.25 -0.46
CA ASN A 306 23.73 -3.73 0.66
C ASN A 306 23.04 -2.46 1.21
N PRO A 307 22.14 -2.57 2.20
CA PRO A 307 21.33 -1.46 2.68
C PRO A 307 22.13 -0.49 3.56
N SER A 308 21.65 0.75 3.69
CA SER A 308 22.12 1.65 4.75
C SER A 308 21.52 1.27 6.11
N CYS A 309 22.34 0.83 7.05
CA CYS A 309 21.88 0.42 8.38
C CYS A 309 21.51 1.62 9.27
N GLY A 310 20.31 2.17 9.08
CA GLY A 310 19.77 3.29 9.85
C GLY A 310 18.25 3.42 9.77
N PHE A 311 17.72 4.51 10.34
CA PHE A 311 16.29 4.76 10.58
C PHE A 311 15.36 4.33 9.43
N CYS A 312 15.59 4.81 8.21
CA CYS A 312 14.72 4.50 7.07
C CYS A 312 14.61 3.00 6.80
N THR A 313 15.71 2.26 6.81
CA THR A 313 15.66 0.80 6.58
C THR A 313 14.99 0.07 7.73
N GLN A 314 15.24 0.49 8.97
CA GLN A 314 14.62 -0.10 10.15
C GLN A 314 13.10 0.12 10.15
N GLU A 315 12.63 1.36 9.99
CA GLU A 315 11.19 1.66 10.04
C GLU A 315 10.44 1.19 8.79
N THR A 316 11.03 1.21 7.59
CA THR A 316 10.42 0.58 6.40
C THR A 316 10.21 -0.92 6.64
N MET A 317 11.17 -1.61 7.27
CA MET A 317 11.01 -3.01 7.65
C MET A 317 10.04 -3.22 8.82
N ASN A 318 9.92 -2.29 9.78
CA ASN A 318 8.89 -2.35 10.83
C ASN A 318 7.47 -2.23 10.24
N ILE A 319 7.30 -1.38 9.22
CA ILE A 319 6.05 -1.23 8.46
C ILE A 319 5.71 -2.53 7.72
N TYR A 320 6.70 -3.18 7.07
CA TYR A 320 6.50 -4.45 6.39
C TYR A 320 6.25 -5.63 7.34
N HIS A 321 6.87 -5.61 8.53
CA HIS A 321 6.58 -6.56 9.59
C HIS A 321 5.09 -6.47 10.00
N ALA A 322 4.62 -5.27 10.35
CA ALA A 322 3.22 -5.05 10.72
C ALA A 322 2.25 -5.39 9.57
N ALA A 323 2.57 -4.98 8.33
CA ALA A 323 1.75 -5.31 7.16
C ALA A 323 1.75 -6.82 6.79
N SER A 324 2.65 -7.62 7.38
CA SER A 324 2.66 -9.08 7.22
C SER A 324 1.79 -9.82 8.25
N GLU A 325 1.13 -9.12 9.17
CA GLU A 325 0.13 -9.71 10.10
C GLU A 325 -1.05 -10.33 9.34
N ASP A 326 -1.52 -9.66 8.28
CA ASP A 326 -2.34 -10.27 7.23
C ASP A 326 -1.48 -11.12 6.27
N ARG A 327 -1.72 -12.43 6.26
CA ARG A 327 -1.05 -13.36 5.34
C ARG A 327 -1.56 -13.28 3.89
N SER A 328 -2.63 -12.53 3.62
CA SER A 328 -3.11 -12.22 2.28
C SER A 328 -2.30 -11.12 1.56
N GLN A 329 -1.50 -10.35 2.31
CA GLN A 329 -0.62 -9.33 1.77
C GLN A 329 0.65 -9.95 1.15
N PRO A 330 1.09 -9.55 -0.07
CA PRO A 330 2.22 -10.21 -0.71
C PRO A 330 3.56 -9.97 0.00
N VAL A 331 3.64 -8.98 0.88
CA VAL A 331 4.82 -8.71 1.73
C VAL A 331 5.11 -9.84 2.73
N ALA A 332 4.09 -10.60 3.17
CA ALA A 332 4.27 -11.73 4.09
C ALA A 332 5.10 -12.86 3.47
N LEU A 333 5.16 -12.96 2.14
CA LEU A 333 5.95 -13.96 1.41
C LEU A 333 7.43 -13.57 1.30
N THR A 334 7.77 -12.29 1.43
CA THR A 334 9.13 -11.76 1.23
C THR A 334 9.80 -11.30 2.52
N TYR A 335 9.03 -10.96 3.56
CA TYR A 335 9.52 -10.32 4.78
C TYR A 335 10.67 -11.08 5.46
N GLU A 336 10.49 -12.36 5.82
CA GLU A 336 11.50 -13.11 6.59
C GLU A 336 12.80 -13.34 5.79
N ALA A 337 12.72 -13.40 4.46
CA ALA A 337 13.91 -13.47 3.61
C ALA A 337 14.68 -12.15 3.65
N ALA A 338 13.98 -11.02 3.52
CA ALA A 338 14.57 -9.69 3.61
C ALA A 338 15.13 -9.39 5.01
N ALA A 339 14.39 -9.70 6.08
CA ALA A 339 14.79 -9.47 7.46
C ALA A 339 16.07 -10.23 7.84
N ARG A 340 16.21 -11.49 7.39
CA ARG A 340 17.44 -12.26 7.57
C ARG A 340 18.63 -11.63 6.84
N GLN A 341 18.44 -11.11 5.62
CA GLN A 341 19.51 -10.41 4.89
C GLN A 341 19.89 -9.09 5.59
N VAL A 342 18.90 -8.31 6.04
CA VAL A 342 19.13 -7.08 6.82
C VAL A 342 19.90 -7.38 8.10
N ASN A 343 19.48 -8.34 8.92
CA ASN A 343 20.16 -8.67 10.17
C ASN A 343 21.56 -9.28 9.95
N THR A 344 21.81 -9.89 8.79
CA THR A 344 23.16 -10.36 8.42
C THR A 344 24.11 -9.20 8.12
N LEU A 345 23.60 -8.08 7.59
CA LEU A 345 24.42 -6.94 7.12
C LEU A 345 24.46 -5.77 8.13
N CYS A 346 23.38 -5.57 8.88
CA CYS A 346 23.22 -4.48 9.85
C CYS A 346 23.39 -4.90 11.31
N GLY A 347 23.63 -6.19 11.57
CA GLY A 347 23.78 -6.77 12.89
C GLY A 347 22.52 -7.51 13.37
N PRO A 348 22.68 -8.45 14.32
CA PRO A 348 21.56 -9.23 14.86
C PRO A 348 20.48 -8.32 15.44
N ASP A 349 19.23 -8.73 15.25
CA ASP A 349 18.03 -8.07 15.79
C ASP A 349 17.86 -6.59 15.42
N PHE A 350 18.49 -6.14 14.32
CA PHE A 350 18.29 -4.79 13.75
C PHE A 350 16.84 -4.57 13.30
N VAL A 351 16.20 -5.60 12.75
CA VAL A 351 14.75 -5.72 12.51
C VAL A 351 14.25 -7.08 13.01
N ASN A 352 12.93 -7.27 13.19
CA ASN A 352 12.41 -8.57 13.62
C ASN A 352 12.71 -9.66 12.57
N GLY A 353 13.26 -10.80 12.99
CA GLY A 353 13.67 -11.88 12.09
C GLY A 353 12.51 -12.78 11.60
N THR A 354 11.33 -12.68 12.21
CA THR A 354 10.15 -13.51 11.94
C THR A 354 8.92 -12.68 11.63
N LEU A 355 7.90 -13.29 11.04
CA LEU A 355 6.55 -12.71 10.96
C LEU A 355 5.97 -12.45 12.38
N PRO A 356 5.05 -11.47 12.54
CA PRO A 356 4.19 -11.38 13.72
C PRO A 356 3.26 -12.60 13.83
N PRO A 357 2.47 -12.73 14.92
CA PRO A 357 1.27 -13.58 14.90
C PRO A 357 0.41 -13.32 13.65
N GLU A 358 -0.44 -14.28 13.27
CA GLU A 358 -1.37 -14.09 12.16
C GLU A 358 -2.64 -13.38 12.68
N GLU A 359 -3.18 -12.44 11.89
CA GLU A 359 -4.49 -11.86 12.18
C GLU A 359 -5.57 -12.95 12.13
N THR A 360 -5.90 -13.53 13.29
CA THR A 360 -7.09 -14.38 13.45
C THR A 360 -8.35 -13.55 13.28
N ASN A 361 -8.72 -13.29 12.02
CA ASN A 361 -9.96 -12.65 11.63
C ASN A 361 -11.13 -13.55 12.02
N VAL A 362 -11.59 -13.41 13.27
CA VAL A 362 -12.83 -14.01 13.80
C VAL A 362 -14.05 -13.30 13.23
N ALA A 363 -14.11 -13.25 11.90
CA ALA A 363 -15.21 -12.80 11.08
C ALA A 363 -16.43 -13.71 11.30
N HIS A 364 -17.17 -13.40 12.36
CA HIS A 364 -18.45 -13.98 12.71
C HIS A 364 -18.51 -15.51 12.67
N ALA A 365 -17.81 -16.13 13.62
CA ALA A 365 -18.20 -17.41 14.19
C ALA A 365 -19.54 -17.31 14.98
N PHE A 366 -20.55 -16.64 14.39
CA PHE A 366 -21.95 -16.78 14.78
C PHE A 366 -22.43 -18.17 14.36
N ALA A 367 -21.99 -19.19 15.10
CA ALA A 367 -22.69 -20.46 15.16
C ALA A 367 -24.16 -20.13 15.46
N PRO A 368 -25.13 -20.45 14.58
CA PRO A 368 -26.49 -19.93 14.75
C PRO A 368 -27.08 -20.42 16.08
N SER A 369 -27.88 -19.58 16.73
CA SER A 369 -28.35 -19.84 18.11
C SER A 369 -29.18 -21.12 18.27
N TRP A 370 -29.68 -21.71 17.17
CA TRP A 370 -30.48 -22.95 17.17
C TRP A 370 -29.78 -24.18 17.79
N ILE A 371 -28.44 -24.27 17.78
CA ILE A 371 -27.71 -25.42 18.35
C ILE A 371 -27.80 -25.41 19.90
N GLY A 372 -27.95 -24.24 20.53
CA GLY A 372 -28.14 -24.13 21.98
C GLY A 372 -29.53 -24.56 22.47
N LEU A 373 -30.54 -24.57 21.58
CA LEU A 373 -31.94 -24.86 21.94
C LEU A 373 -32.29 -26.36 21.93
N THR A 374 -31.53 -27.20 21.22
CA THR A 374 -31.78 -28.65 21.19
C THR A 374 -31.30 -29.35 22.46
N LEU A 375 -30.17 -28.91 23.03
CA LEU A 375 -29.59 -29.47 24.25
C LEU A 375 -30.40 -29.16 25.52
N THR A 376 -31.12 -28.03 25.55
CA THR A 376 -31.92 -27.63 26.73
C THR A 376 -33.30 -28.30 26.82
N LEU A 377 -33.82 -28.86 25.72
CA LEU A 377 -35.08 -29.62 25.72
C LEU A 377 -34.89 -31.09 26.13
N ALA A 378 -33.71 -31.67 25.91
CA ALA A 378 -33.41 -33.06 26.24
C ALA A 378 -33.43 -33.34 27.77
N SER A 379 -33.01 -32.38 28.59
CA SER A 379 -32.96 -32.52 30.06
C SER A 379 -34.35 -32.48 30.70
N VAL A 380 -35.29 -31.70 30.16
CA VAL A 380 -36.67 -31.61 30.66
C VAL A 380 -37.47 -32.90 30.38
N ALA A 381 -37.17 -33.58 29.26
CA ALA A 381 -37.79 -34.86 28.92
C ALA A 381 -37.40 -35.97 29.91
N LEU A 382 -36.13 -36.02 30.35
CA LEU A 382 -35.64 -37.02 31.30
C LEU A 382 -36.19 -36.83 32.72
N PHE A 383 -36.36 -35.58 33.19
CA PHE A 383 -36.90 -35.33 34.54
C PHE A 383 -38.38 -35.72 34.70
N ASN A 384 -39.17 -35.72 33.63
CA ASN A 384 -40.57 -36.15 33.65
C ASN A 384 -40.76 -37.67 33.45
N ALA A 385 -39.68 -38.45 33.42
CA ALA A 385 -39.71 -39.91 33.24
C ALA A 385 -39.23 -40.69 34.49
N VAL A 386 -38.93 -40.00 35.59
CA VAL A 386 -38.28 -40.56 36.81
C VAL A 386 -39.01 -40.10 38.10
N LEU A 387 -40.25 -39.59 37.98
CA LEU A 387 -41.07 -39.05 39.07
C LEU A 387 -42.53 -39.49 38.91
#